data_AF-A0A973JYS1-F1
#
_entry.id   AF-A0A973JYS1-F1
#
_cell.length_a   1.000
_cell.length_b   1.000
_cell.length_c   1.000
_cell.angle_alpha   90.00
_cell.angle_beta   90.00
_cell.angle_gamma   90.00
#
_symmetry.space_group_name_H-M   'P 1'
#
loop_
_entity.id
_entity.type
_entity.pdbx_description
1 polymer ?
#
loop_
_entity_poly.entity_id
_entity_poly.type
_entity_poly.pdbx_seq_one_letter_code
_entity_poly.pdbx_strand_id
1 'polypeptide(L)'
;MGMTARVLAIDAGNSKTDVAVLAPDGTVLSTARGGGFRPHAAGTERALDTVAKAVTTAFTTAGVTTADHLSACLANADFPFEEEQLTTALHARGWATTVKVRNDTFAILRAGTTEP
;
A
#
# COMPACT_ATOMS: atom_id res chain seq x y z
N MET A 1 -10.30 -20.85 6.55
CA MET A 1 -9.13 -20.01 6.85
C MET A 1 -8.80 -19.30 5.55
N GLY A 2 -8.91 -17.96 5.51
CA GLY A 2 -8.59 -17.21 4.30
C GLY A 2 -7.13 -17.40 3.93
N MET A 3 -6.82 -17.48 2.64
CA MET A 3 -5.43 -17.50 2.18
C MET A 3 -4.81 -16.13 2.49
N THR A 4 -3.66 -16.11 3.14
CA THR A 4 -2.87 -14.89 3.40
C THR A 4 -1.91 -14.69 2.22
N ALA A 5 -1.88 -13.50 1.63
CA ALA A 5 -0.89 -13.15 0.60
C ALA A 5 0.47 -12.84 1.23
N ARG A 6 1.56 -12.84 0.43
CA ARG A 6 2.87 -12.47 0.96
C ARG A 6 3.00 -10.96 1.15
N VAL A 7 2.73 -10.19 0.11
CA VAL A 7 2.89 -8.73 0.12
C VAL A 7 1.64 -8.04 -0.41
N LEU A 8 1.19 -7.00 0.28
CA LEU A 8 0.35 -5.94 -0.27
C LEU A 8 1.25 -4.75 -0.63
N ALA A 9 1.39 -4.44 -1.91
CA ALA A 9 2.15 -3.30 -2.39
C ALA A 9 1.19 -2.14 -2.74
N ILE A 10 1.53 -0.93 -2.30
CA ILE A 10 0.76 0.29 -2.56
C ILE A 10 1.70 1.36 -3.12
N ASP A 11 1.37 1.91 -4.28
CA ASP A 11 1.98 3.11 -4.85
C ASP A 11 0.90 4.19 -4.97
N ALA A 12 0.96 5.21 -4.12
CA ALA A 12 -0.08 6.23 -4.03
C ALA A 12 0.48 7.62 -4.28
N GLY A 13 0.23 8.13 -5.49
CA GLY A 13 0.49 9.52 -5.85
C GLY A 13 -0.72 10.42 -5.58
N ASN A 14 -0.54 11.72 -5.77
CA ASN A 14 -1.61 12.72 -5.58
C ASN A 14 -2.84 12.51 -6.49
N SER A 15 -2.69 11.83 -7.64
CA SER A 15 -3.76 11.65 -8.63
C SER A 15 -4.36 10.24 -8.65
N LYS A 16 -3.58 9.20 -8.31
CA LYS A 16 -3.99 7.81 -8.40
C LYS A 16 -3.27 6.96 -7.35
N THR A 17 -3.87 5.81 -7.06
CA THR A 17 -3.25 4.74 -6.27
C THR A 17 -3.23 3.46 -7.08
N ASP A 18 -2.07 2.83 -7.22
CA ASP A 18 -1.90 1.48 -7.76
C ASP A 18 -1.66 0.51 -6.59
N VAL A 19 -2.38 -0.62 -6.58
CA VAL A 19 -2.28 -1.67 -5.55
C VAL A 19 -2.00 -3.00 -6.22
N ALA A 20 -1.09 -3.79 -5.65
CA ALA A 20 -0.81 -5.16 -6.07
C ALA A 20 -0.76 -6.11 -4.88
N VAL A 21 -1.28 -7.32 -5.06
CA VAL A 21 -1.21 -8.42 -4.09
C VAL A 21 -0.27 -9.48 -4.66
N LEU A 22 0.75 -9.86 -3.89
CA LEU A 22 1.82 -10.75 -4.35
C LEU A 22 1.87 -12.05 -3.55
N ALA A 23 2.19 -13.14 -4.24
CA ALA A 23 2.52 -14.44 -3.68
C ALA A 23 3.98 -14.47 -3.15
N PRO A 24 4.37 -15.50 -2.38
CA PRO A 24 5.72 -15.61 -1.82
C PRO A 24 6.87 -15.62 -2.84
N ASP A 25 6.61 -16.06 -4.06
CA ASP A 25 7.57 -16.10 -5.18
C ASP A 25 7.62 -14.79 -5.99
N GLY A 26 6.86 -13.77 -5.57
CA GLY A 26 6.75 -12.48 -6.28
C GLY A 26 5.70 -12.46 -7.38
N THR A 27 4.98 -13.56 -7.63
CA THR A 27 3.87 -13.59 -8.58
C THR A 27 2.78 -12.60 -8.18
N VAL A 28 2.35 -11.74 -9.10
CA VAL A 28 1.23 -10.82 -8.88
C VAL A 28 -0.09 -11.60 -9.00
N LEU A 29 -0.80 -11.72 -7.89
CA LEU A 29 -2.09 -12.41 -7.79
C LEU A 29 -3.24 -11.54 -8.29
N SER A 30 -3.19 -10.24 -7.97
CA SER A 30 -4.16 -9.26 -8.45
C SER A 30 -3.59 -7.85 -8.41
N THR A 31 -4.23 -6.96 -9.15
CA THR A 31 -3.98 -5.51 -9.08
C THR A 31 -5.30 -4.76 -9.05
N ALA A 32 -5.25 -3.54 -8.52
CA ALA A 32 -6.36 -2.59 -8.58
C ALA A 32 -5.83 -1.16 -8.66
N ARG A 33 -6.64 -0.25 -9.21
CA ARG A 33 -6.36 1.18 -9.24
C ARG A 33 -7.48 1.96 -8.54
N GLY A 34 -7.09 2.97 -7.77
CA GLY A 34 -8.00 3.86 -7.05
C GLY A 34 -7.67 5.33 -7.25
N GLY A 35 -8.41 6.18 -6.53
CA GLY A 35 -8.17 7.62 -6.50
C GLY A 35 -6.83 7.98 -5.84
N GLY A 36 -6.45 9.26 -5.95
CA GLY A 36 -5.19 9.77 -5.40
C GLY A 36 -5.18 9.90 -3.88
N PHE A 37 -3.96 10.02 -3.34
CA PHE A 37 -3.69 10.20 -1.92
C PHE A 37 -3.30 11.65 -1.64
N ARG A 38 -4.21 12.43 -1.02
CA ARG A 38 -4.03 13.88 -0.75
C ARG A 38 -4.32 14.22 0.72
N PRO A 39 -3.50 13.75 1.67
CA PRO A 39 -3.75 13.90 3.11
C PRO A 39 -3.79 15.36 3.56
N HIS A 40 -3.05 16.28 2.95
CA HIS A 40 -3.12 17.71 3.31
C HIS A 40 -4.45 18.38 2.94
N ALA A 41 -5.14 17.89 1.90
CA ALA A 41 -6.42 18.45 1.47
C ALA A 41 -7.62 17.79 2.17
N ALA A 42 -7.55 16.48 2.41
CA ALA A 42 -8.67 15.69 2.94
C ALA A 42 -8.47 15.22 4.38
N GLY A 43 -7.27 15.33 4.95
CA GLY A 43 -6.88 14.62 6.17
C GLY A 43 -6.50 13.16 5.89
N THR A 44 -5.61 12.62 6.72
CA THR A 44 -5.00 11.28 6.54
C THR A 44 -6.04 10.16 6.45
N GLU A 45 -7.03 10.13 7.35
CA GLU A 45 -8.05 9.06 7.36
C GLU A 45 -8.86 8.99 6.06
N ARG A 46 -9.37 10.13 5.58
CA ARG A 46 -10.14 10.18 4.33
C ARG A 46 -9.28 9.86 3.12
N ALA A 47 -8.00 10.23 3.14
CA ALA A 47 -7.06 9.85 2.10
C ALA A 47 -6.82 8.32 2.10
N LEU A 48 -6.66 7.70 3.27
CA LEU A 48 -6.55 6.25 3.41
C LEU A 48 -7.85 5.51 3.05
N ASP A 49 -9.02 6.08 3.31
CA ASP A 49 -10.30 5.51 2.85
C ASP A 49 -10.39 5.44 1.32
N THR A 50 -9.73 6.37 0.62
CA THR A 50 -9.63 6.35 -0.84
C THR A 50 -8.74 5.20 -1.32
N VAL A 51 -7.60 5.00 -0.66
CA VAL A 51 -6.68 3.86 -0.89
C VAL A 51 -7.37 2.53 -0.57
N ALA A 52 -8.14 2.47 0.52
CA ALA A 52 -8.83 1.28 0.99
C ALA A 52 -9.73 0.65 -0.08
N LYS A 53 -10.37 1.47 -0.92
CA LYS A 53 -11.21 0.97 -2.02
C LYS A 53 -10.43 0.11 -3.00
N ALA A 54 -9.22 0.54 -3.40
CA ALA A 54 -8.35 -0.23 -4.27
C ALA A 54 -7.83 -1.50 -3.58
N VAL A 55 -7.48 -1.41 -2.29
CA VAL A 55 -7.07 -2.57 -1.50
C VAL A 55 -8.18 -3.62 -1.42
N THR A 56 -9.41 -3.21 -1.10
CA THR A 56 -10.57 -4.12 -1.07
C THR A 56 -10.80 -4.80 -2.42
N THR A 57 -10.71 -4.05 -3.54
CA THR A 57 -10.82 -4.65 -4.87
C THR A 57 -9.73 -5.68 -5.11
N ALA A 58 -8.46 -5.35 -4.86
CA ALA A 58 -7.34 -6.25 -5.09
C ALA A 58 -7.43 -7.52 -4.24
N PHE A 59 -7.71 -7.40 -2.94
CA PHE A 59 -7.93 -8.53 -2.03
C PHE A 59 -9.09 -9.42 -2.49
N THR A 60 -10.23 -8.82 -2.85
CA THR A 60 -11.38 -9.58 -3.37
C THR A 60 -11.03 -10.37 -4.62
N THR A 61 -10.33 -9.75 -5.58
CA THR A 61 -9.91 -10.41 -6.82
C THR A 61 -8.89 -11.52 -6.58
N ALA A 62 -7.98 -11.36 -5.61
CA ALA A 62 -7.02 -12.39 -5.24
C ALA A 62 -7.59 -13.50 -4.34
N GLY A 63 -8.81 -13.35 -3.81
CA GLY A 63 -9.41 -14.31 -2.89
C GLY A 63 -8.72 -14.36 -1.52
N VAL A 64 -8.10 -13.25 -1.10
CA VAL A 64 -7.38 -13.12 0.19
C VAL A 64 -8.00 -11.99 1.02
N THR A 65 -7.70 -11.95 2.31
CA THR A 65 -8.20 -10.88 3.21
C THR A 65 -7.07 -10.10 3.89
N THR A 66 -5.86 -10.65 3.91
CA THR A 66 -4.69 -10.09 4.60
C THR A 66 -3.41 -10.49 3.84
N ALA A 67 -2.31 -9.78 4.15
CA ALA A 67 -0.96 -10.13 3.73
C ALA A 67 0.00 -10.27 4.92
N ASP A 68 1.14 -10.93 4.75
CA ASP A 68 2.19 -10.95 5.79
C ASP A 68 2.82 -9.55 5.97
N HIS A 69 3.03 -8.85 4.85
CA HIS A 69 3.69 -7.55 4.81
C HIS A 69 2.96 -6.56 3.90
N LEU A 70 2.91 -5.29 4.30
CA LEU A 70 2.48 -4.16 3.49
C LEU A 70 3.67 -3.25 3.22
N SER A 71 3.99 -3.05 1.95
CA SER A 71 4.97 -2.06 1.50
C SER A 71 4.26 -0.93 0.75
N ALA A 72 4.34 0.29 1.27
CA ALA A 72 3.66 1.46 0.72
C ALA A 72 4.66 2.56 0.37
N CYS A 73 4.62 3.01 -0.87
CA CYS A 73 5.29 4.22 -1.35
C CYS A 73 4.20 5.28 -1.56
N LEU A 74 4.19 6.32 -0.71
CA LEU A 74 3.12 7.30 -0.62
C LEU A 74 3.64 8.71 -0.85
N ALA A 75 2.96 9.47 -1.70
CA ALA A 75 3.17 10.90 -1.82
C ALA A 75 2.90 11.59 -0.49
N ASN A 76 3.59 12.71 -0.24
CA ASN A 76 3.46 13.50 0.99
C ASN A 76 3.96 12.77 2.26
N ALA A 77 4.77 11.72 2.10
CA ALA A 77 5.56 11.12 3.18
C ALA A 77 7.01 11.61 3.06
N ASP A 78 7.22 12.92 3.21
CA ASP A 78 8.48 13.59 2.88
C ASP A 78 9.46 13.56 4.06
N PHE A 79 8.94 13.50 5.28
CA PHE A 79 9.73 13.45 6.52
C PHE A 79 9.58 12.12 7.27
N PRO A 80 10.59 11.72 8.07
CA PRO A 80 10.53 10.47 8.85
C PRO A 80 9.31 10.36 9.76
N PHE A 81 8.91 11.47 10.41
CA PHE A 81 7.74 11.47 11.30
C PHE A 81 6.41 11.31 10.53
N GLU A 82 6.36 11.66 9.24
CA GLU A 82 5.21 11.41 8.37
C GLU A 82 5.14 9.93 7.98
N GLU A 83 6.29 9.32 7.63
CA GLU A 83 6.37 7.87 7.41
C GLU A 83 5.90 7.08 8.64
N GLU A 84 6.30 7.49 9.85
CA GLU A 84 5.91 6.84 11.11
C GLU A 84 4.40 6.96 11.40
N GLN A 85 3.83 8.16 11.21
CA GLN A 85 2.39 8.38 11.37
C GLN A 85 1.58 7.58 10.35
N LEU A 86 2.00 7.57 9.08
CA LEU A 86 1.34 6.81 8.02
C LEU A 86 1.49 5.30 8.23
N THR A 87 2.64 4.86 8.74
CA THR A 87 2.85 3.45 9.12
C THR A 87 1.88 3.04 10.22
N THR A 88 1.71 3.88 11.25
CA THR A 88 0.75 3.64 12.34
C THR A 88 -0.69 3.59 11.81
N ALA A 89 -1.07 4.54 10.96
CA ALA A 89 -2.42 4.61 10.39
C ALA A 89 -2.73 3.42 9.46
N LEU A 90 -1.77 2.99 8.63
CA LEU A 90 -1.91 1.79 7.80
C LEU A 90 -1.92 0.50 8.62
N HIS A 91 -1.11 0.41 9.68
CA HIS A 91 -1.13 -0.74 10.58
C HIS A 91 -2.49 -0.89 11.26
N ALA A 92 -3.11 0.22 11.67
CA ALA A 92 -4.46 0.22 12.25
C ALA A 92 -5.55 -0.31 11.30
N ARG A 93 -5.31 -0.34 9.97
CA ARG A 93 -6.24 -0.92 9.00
C ARG A 93 -6.25 -2.44 8.99
N GLY A 94 -5.24 -3.10 9.57
CA GLY A 94 -5.19 -4.56 9.72
C GLY A 94 -5.02 -5.34 8.40
N TRP A 95 -4.54 -4.69 7.33
CA TRP A 95 -4.33 -5.36 6.04
C TRP A 95 -3.09 -6.26 6.02
N ALA A 96 -2.13 -6.04 6.92
CA ALA A 96 -0.96 -6.90 7.07
C ALA A 96 -0.42 -6.93 8.50
N THR A 97 0.35 -7.97 8.81
CA THR A 97 1.03 -8.13 10.10
C THR A 97 2.16 -7.13 10.30
N THR A 98 2.82 -6.72 9.22
CA THR A 98 3.90 -5.74 9.24
C THR A 98 3.68 -4.68 8.17
N VAL A 99 4.08 -3.44 8.44
CA VAL A 99 3.86 -2.30 7.56
C VAL A 99 5.16 -1.51 7.40
N LYS A 100 5.46 -1.14 6.16
CA LYS A 100 6.57 -0.24 5.82
C LYS A 100 6.09 0.86 4.89
N VAL A 101 6.26 2.12 5.30
CA VAL A 101 5.98 3.30 4.48
C VAL A 101 7.28 3.95 4.02
N ARG A 102 7.26 4.48 2.80
CA ARG A 102 8.28 5.34 2.18
C ARG A 102 7.61 6.43 1.35
N ASN A 103 8.36 7.48 1.03
CA ASN A 103 7.99 8.42 -0.02
C ASN A 103 7.78 7.71 -1.37
N ASP A 104 6.83 8.18 -2.18
CA ASP A 104 6.52 7.64 -3.52
C ASP A 104 7.72 7.63 -4.48
N THR A 105 8.62 8.60 -4.35
CA THR A 105 9.85 8.67 -5.17
C THR A 105 10.71 7.42 -5.03
N PHE A 106 10.72 6.74 -3.87
CA PHE A 106 11.50 5.52 -3.67
C PHE A 106 11.02 4.36 -4.54
N ALA A 107 9.74 4.31 -4.92
CA ALA A 107 9.22 3.26 -5.80
C ALA A 107 9.97 3.26 -7.14
N ILE A 108 10.16 4.43 -7.75
CA ILE A 108 10.85 4.57 -9.04
C ILE A 108 12.34 4.27 -8.91
N LEU A 109 12.98 4.70 -7.82
CA LEU A 109 14.41 4.42 -7.59
C LEU A 109 14.73 2.93 -7.43
N ARG A 110 13.72 2.12 -7.08
CA ARG A 110 13.88 0.70 -6.78
C ARG A 110 13.28 -0.21 -7.85
N ALA A 111 12.51 0.33 -8.78
CA ALA A 111 11.94 -0.43 -9.88
C ALA A 111 13.06 -1.10 -10.72
N GLY A 112 12.95 -2.42 -10.90
CA GLY A 112 13.94 -3.20 -11.65
C GLY A 112 15.22 -3.57 -10.88
N THR A 113 15.31 -3.23 -9.59
CA THR A 113 16.43 -3.67 -8.72
C THR A 113 16.16 -5.08 -8.15
N THR A 114 17.22 -5.87 -8.00
CA THR A 114 17.13 -7.24 -7.44
C THR A 114 17.34 -7.31 -5.93
N GLU A 115 17.75 -6.21 -5.28
CA GLU A 115 18.03 -6.14 -3.84
C GLU A 115 17.43 -4.87 -3.19
N PRO A 116 17.06 -4.91 -1.88
CA PRO A 116 16.64 -3.79 -1.02
C PRO A 116 17.53 -2.55 -0.99
#